data_AF-A0A4X2L2V8-F1
#
_entry.id   AF-A0A4X2L2V8-F1
#
_cell.length_a   1.000
_cell.length_b   1.000
_cell.length_c   1.000
_cell.angle_alpha   90.00
_cell.angle_beta   90.00
_cell.angle_gamma   90.00
#
_symmetry.space_group_name_H-M   'P 1'
#
loop_
_entity.id
_entity.type
_entity.pdbx_description
1 polymer ?
#
loop_
_entity_poly.entity_id
_entity_poly.type
_entity_poly.pdbx_seq_one_letter_code
_entity_poly.pdbx_strand_id
1 'polypeptide(L)'
;METICSPNSGGTKTAEVCNADWMGSLPRRLSTLPLSNLAIPGSHDSFSYWVDEKSPVGPDQTPAIKRLARVSFVKKLMKKWSVTQNLTFREQLEAGIRYFDLRVSSKPGDANREIYFIHGLFGIRVWDGLMEIDSFLTQHPKEVVFLDFNHFYAMDDVHHEYLIQRIQEAFGTKLFPSERVENVTLNTLWEKKCQVLIFYHSPLAMQYPFLWPGDRIPAPWANTTCVRKLILFLDTTLGERAPRGAFHVSQAILTPRVKTIARGLVGGLKNTLVHRNLPVILNWVKTQKPGVLGVNIITSDFVDLVDFATTVIELNNLLLQGDRALAKC
;
A
#
# COMPACT_ATOMS: atom_id res chain seq x y z
N MET A 1 -0.57 23.49 19.31
CA MET A 1 -1.94 23.07 19.66
C MET A 1 -2.03 21.61 19.28
N GLU A 2 -1.92 20.74 20.27
CA GLU A 2 -2.03 19.28 20.09
C GLU A 2 -3.48 18.95 19.72
N THR A 3 -3.67 18.23 18.63
CA THR A 3 -5.00 17.78 18.19
C THR A 3 -5.41 16.59 19.06
N ILE A 4 -6.22 16.86 20.07
CA ILE A 4 -6.81 15.83 20.95
C ILE A 4 -8.04 15.26 20.24
N CYS A 5 -7.99 13.99 19.84
CA CYS A 5 -9.19 13.23 19.49
C CYS A 5 -9.96 12.89 20.79
N SER A 6 -11.26 13.18 20.81
CA SER A 6 -12.13 13.03 21.98
C SER A 6 -12.19 11.58 22.51
N PRO A 7 -12.05 11.34 23.83
CA PRO A 7 -12.13 9.99 24.38
C PRO A 7 -13.57 9.62 24.75
N ASN A 8 -14.04 8.47 24.25
CA ASN A 8 -15.14 7.74 24.88
C ASN A 8 -14.67 7.17 26.23
N SER A 9 -15.51 7.35 27.25
CA SER A 9 -15.22 7.07 28.66
C SER A 9 -15.24 5.56 28.98
N GLY A 10 -14.20 5.11 29.69
CA GLY A 10 -14.19 3.81 30.40
C GLY A 10 -13.06 2.87 29.99
N GLY A 11 -11.97 2.88 30.78
CA GLY A 11 -10.88 1.90 30.72
C GLY A 11 -9.55 2.50 30.27
N THR A 12 -8.47 2.18 30.99
CA THR A 12 -7.08 2.56 30.70
C THR A 12 -6.70 2.20 29.27
N LYS A 13 -6.87 3.16 28.35
CA LYS A 13 -6.39 3.11 26.98
C LYS A 13 -5.03 3.82 26.95
N THR A 14 -4.00 3.10 26.52
CA THR A 14 -2.84 3.71 25.88
C THR A 14 -3.35 4.76 24.90
N ALA A 15 -2.85 6.01 24.98
CA ALA A 15 -3.23 7.07 24.06
C ALA A 15 -3.15 6.53 22.62
N GLU A 16 -4.28 6.49 21.94
CA GLU A 16 -4.37 5.96 20.59
C GLU A 16 -3.57 6.92 19.69
N VAL A 17 -2.38 6.47 19.24
CA VAL A 17 -1.49 7.30 18.44
C VAL A 17 -2.15 7.49 17.07
N CYS A 18 -2.75 8.65 16.86
CA CYS A 18 -3.35 9.02 15.58
C CYS A 18 -2.25 9.45 14.61
N ASN A 19 -1.91 8.58 13.65
CA ASN A 19 -0.91 8.85 12.63
C ASN A 19 -1.50 9.56 11.40
N ALA A 20 -2.72 10.11 11.49
CA ALA A 20 -3.43 10.70 10.36
C ALA A 20 -2.68 11.89 9.72
N ASP A 21 -1.88 12.65 10.47
CA ASP A 21 -1.15 13.83 9.98
C ASP A 21 0.38 13.68 10.08
N TRP A 22 0.90 12.44 10.00
CA TRP A 22 2.30 12.19 10.30
C TRP A 22 3.26 12.89 9.31
N MET A 23 2.94 12.96 8.02
CA MET A 23 3.79 13.63 7.03
C MET A 23 3.83 15.15 7.27
N GLY A 24 2.67 15.75 7.58
CA GLY A 24 2.55 17.16 7.96
C GLY A 24 3.21 17.51 9.29
N SER A 25 3.43 16.52 10.16
CA SER A 25 4.05 16.65 11.47
C SER A 25 5.56 16.38 11.48
N LEU A 26 6.14 15.92 10.36
CA LEU A 26 7.58 15.71 10.26
C LEU A 26 8.35 17.03 10.47
N PRO A 27 9.55 16.99 11.09
CA PRO A 27 10.43 18.14 11.15
C PRO A 27 10.73 18.71 9.75
N ARG A 28 10.75 20.04 9.62
CA ARG A 28 10.93 20.77 8.36
C ARG A 28 12.12 20.28 7.52
N ARG A 29 13.19 19.81 8.16
CA ARG A 29 14.35 19.25 7.44
C ARG A 29 14.00 17.98 6.65
N LEU A 30 13.10 17.14 7.16
CA LEU A 30 12.69 15.91 6.48
C LEU A 30 11.73 16.20 5.33
N SER A 31 10.93 17.27 5.42
CA SER A 31 10.01 17.65 4.33
C SER A 31 10.72 18.18 3.08
N THR A 32 12.00 18.56 3.19
CA THR A 32 12.85 18.95 2.04
C THR A 32 13.63 17.78 1.43
N LEU A 33 13.59 16.60 2.05
CA LEU A 33 14.24 15.42 1.47
C LEU A 33 13.36 14.85 0.35
N PRO A 34 13.98 14.22 -0.68
CA PRO A 34 13.23 13.42 -1.63
C PRO A 34 12.36 12.39 -0.91
N LEU A 35 11.11 12.20 -1.34
CA LEU A 35 10.21 11.20 -0.77
C LEU A 35 10.80 9.79 -0.85
N SER A 36 11.66 9.52 -1.85
CA SER A 36 12.41 8.27 -1.98
C SER A 36 13.41 8.03 -0.86
N ASN A 37 13.72 9.04 -0.04
CA ASN A 37 14.61 8.93 1.12
C ASN A 37 13.86 8.76 2.44
N LEU A 38 12.53 8.88 2.45
CA LEU A 38 11.72 8.69 3.66
C LEU A 38 11.28 7.23 3.80
N ALA A 39 11.12 6.77 5.04
CA ALA A 39 10.40 5.54 5.35
C ALA A 39 8.89 5.80 5.34
N ILE A 40 8.16 5.08 4.49
CA ILE A 40 6.73 5.27 4.26
C ILE A 40 6.01 3.92 4.46
N PRO A 41 5.04 3.84 5.39
CA PRO A 41 4.26 2.61 5.56
C PRO A 41 3.25 2.44 4.42
N GLY A 42 3.18 1.22 3.89
CA GLY A 42 2.26 0.80 2.84
C GLY A 42 1.45 -0.43 3.23
N SER A 43 0.36 -0.68 2.54
CA SER A 43 -0.38 -1.94 2.62
C SER A 43 -0.30 -2.72 1.31
N HIS A 44 -0.25 -4.05 1.43
CA HIS A 44 -0.28 -4.98 0.29
C HIS A 44 -1.73 -5.42 0.01
N ASP A 45 -2.08 -5.55 -1.28
CA ASP A 45 -3.43 -5.88 -1.75
C ASP A 45 -4.51 -5.07 -0.99
N SER A 46 -4.32 -3.76 -0.97
CA SER A 46 -4.77 -2.85 0.09
C SER A 46 -6.28 -2.78 0.30
N PHE A 47 -7.06 -3.11 -0.73
CA PHE A 47 -8.51 -3.02 -0.71
C PHE A 47 -9.19 -4.28 -0.15
N SER A 48 -8.44 -5.36 0.09
CA SER A 48 -8.99 -6.70 0.34
C SER A 48 -9.74 -6.86 1.68
N TYR A 49 -9.98 -5.77 2.41
CA TYR A 49 -10.88 -5.70 3.57
C TYR A 49 -12.33 -5.99 3.20
N TRP A 50 -12.74 -5.67 1.98
CA TRP A 50 -14.09 -5.93 1.48
C TRP A 50 -14.06 -7.01 0.39
N VAL A 51 -14.48 -8.20 0.78
CA VAL A 51 -14.67 -9.34 -0.13
C VAL A 51 -15.99 -10.01 0.20
N ASP A 52 -16.97 -9.92 -0.70
CA ASP A 52 -18.26 -10.62 -0.58
C ASP A 52 -18.11 -12.08 -1.05
N GLU A 53 -18.61 -13.03 -0.27
CA GLU A 53 -18.69 -14.44 -0.66
C GLU A 53 -19.60 -14.67 -1.87
N LYS A 54 -20.53 -13.73 -2.12
CA LYS A 54 -21.40 -13.73 -3.30
C LYS A 54 -20.69 -13.19 -4.54
N SER A 55 -19.56 -12.48 -4.39
CA SER A 55 -18.81 -11.95 -5.52
C SER A 55 -18.38 -13.07 -6.48
N PRO A 56 -18.32 -12.77 -7.80
CA PRO A 56 -17.67 -13.65 -8.75
C PRO A 56 -16.20 -13.88 -8.40
N VAL A 57 -15.67 -15.01 -8.84
CA VAL A 57 -14.23 -15.29 -8.74
C VAL A 57 -13.47 -14.41 -9.71
N GLY A 58 -12.41 -13.78 -9.23
CA GLY A 58 -11.57 -12.90 -10.01
C GLY A 58 -10.85 -13.63 -11.16
N PRO A 59 -10.50 -12.91 -12.23
CA PRO A 59 -9.73 -13.45 -13.35
C PRO A 59 -8.33 -13.94 -12.96
N ASP A 60 -7.77 -13.43 -11.86
CA ASP A 60 -6.47 -13.78 -11.26
C ASP A 60 -6.39 -15.21 -10.71
N GLN A 61 -7.53 -15.92 -10.62
CA GLN A 61 -7.58 -17.30 -10.14
C GLN A 61 -7.48 -18.34 -11.27
N THR A 62 -6.88 -19.50 -10.95
CA THR A 62 -6.72 -20.61 -11.90
C THR A 62 -8.08 -21.21 -12.35
N PRO A 63 -8.18 -21.81 -13.55
CA PRO A 63 -9.41 -22.46 -14.02
C PRO A 63 -9.94 -23.53 -13.06
N ALA A 64 -9.04 -24.27 -12.40
CA ALA A 64 -9.40 -25.28 -11.41
C ALA A 64 -10.11 -24.65 -10.19
N ILE A 65 -9.58 -23.53 -9.67
CA ILE A 65 -10.21 -22.79 -8.57
C ILE A 65 -11.56 -22.21 -9.01
N LYS A 66 -11.64 -21.61 -10.20
CA LYS A 66 -12.91 -21.10 -10.77
C LYS A 66 -13.98 -22.19 -10.85
N ARG A 67 -13.61 -23.44 -11.18
CA ARG A 67 -14.54 -24.59 -11.19
C ARG A 67 -14.96 -25.00 -9.78
N LEU A 68 -14.02 -25.08 -8.84
CA LEU A 68 -14.28 -25.51 -7.46
C LEU A 68 -15.10 -24.47 -6.66
N ALA A 69 -14.94 -23.18 -6.96
CA ALA A 69 -15.65 -22.07 -6.33
C ALA A 69 -17.17 -22.02 -6.63
N ARG A 70 -17.70 -22.95 -7.43
CA ARG A 70 -19.15 -23.18 -7.55
C ARG A 70 -19.74 -23.74 -6.25
N VAL A 71 -18.91 -24.29 -5.37
CA VAL A 71 -19.29 -24.80 -4.04
C VAL A 71 -19.13 -23.68 -3.01
N SER A 72 -20.20 -23.35 -2.27
CA SER A 72 -20.21 -22.25 -1.28
C SER A 72 -19.10 -22.35 -0.23
N PHE A 73 -18.79 -23.57 0.24
CA PHE A 73 -17.70 -23.81 1.19
C PHE A 73 -16.32 -23.40 0.64
N VAL A 74 -16.09 -23.62 -0.66
CA VAL A 74 -14.82 -23.22 -1.31
C VAL A 74 -14.72 -21.70 -1.40
N LYS A 75 -15.81 -20.98 -1.69
CA LYS A 75 -15.81 -19.51 -1.67
C LYS A 75 -15.51 -18.94 -0.28
N LYS A 76 -16.08 -19.51 0.77
CA LYS A 76 -15.78 -19.14 2.17
C LYS A 76 -14.29 -19.30 2.48
N LEU A 77 -13.69 -20.40 2.02
CA LEU A 77 -12.26 -20.63 2.16
C LEU A 77 -11.47 -19.60 1.34
N MET A 78 -11.81 -19.37 0.07
CA MET A 78 -11.13 -18.38 -0.77
C MET A 78 -11.12 -17.00 -0.12
N LYS A 79 -12.26 -16.51 0.37
CA LYS A 79 -12.32 -15.25 1.10
C LYS A 79 -11.30 -15.20 2.25
N LYS A 80 -11.25 -16.22 3.12
CA LYS A 80 -10.29 -16.26 4.25
C LYS A 80 -8.81 -16.23 3.84
N TRP A 81 -8.51 -16.63 2.61
CA TRP A 81 -7.14 -16.66 2.08
C TRP A 81 -6.83 -15.49 1.14
N SER A 82 -7.84 -14.76 0.69
CA SER A 82 -7.75 -13.58 -0.17
C SER A 82 -7.96 -12.26 0.59
N VAL A 83 -8.27 -12.27 1.88
CA VAL A 83 -8.27 -11.04 2.69
C VAL A 83 -6.85 -10.83 3.22
N THR A 84 -6.27 -9.68 2.90
CA THR A 84 -4.95 -9.22 3.37
C THR A 84 -5.04 -8.01 4.30
N GLN A 85 -6.15 -7.28 4.33
CA GLN A 85 -6.39 -6.15 5.24
C GLN A 85 -7.72 -6.29 5.98
N ASN A 86 -7.83 -5.77 7.20
CA ASN A 86 -9.12 -5.66 7.91
C ASN A 86 -9.73 -4.25 7.83
N LEU A 87 -8.91 -3.25 7.51
CA LEU A 87 -9.24 -1.83 7.56
C LEU A 87 -9.66 -1.32 6.18
N THR A 88 -10.64 -0.42 6.14
CA THR A 88 -11.01 0.38 4.96
C THR A 88 -9.86 1.29 4.51
N PHE A 89 -9.99 1.93 3.34
CA PHE A 89 -8.97 2.90 2.91
C PHE A 89 -8.85 4.05 3.90
N ARG A 90 -9.99 4.56 4.38
CA ARG A 90 -10.04 5.61 5.41
C ARG A 90 -9.29 5.21 6.68
N GLU A 91 -9.58 4.02 7.22
CA GLU A 91 -8.95 3.55 8.47
C GLU A 91 -7.45 3.28 8.28
N GLN A 92 -7.02 2.77 7.13
CA GLN A 92 -5.59 2.62 6.81
C GLN A 92 -4.87 3.98 6.78
N LEU A 93 -5.49 4.99 6.17
CA LEU A 93 -4.96 6.35 6.13
C LEU A 93 -4.87 6.97 7.53
N GLU A 94 -5.89 6.80 8.36
CA GLU A 94 -5.92 7.26 9.75
C GLU A 94 -4.84 6.56 10.60
N ALA A 95 -4.58 5.27 10.34
CA ALA A 95 -3.50 4.51 10.96
C ALA A 95 -2.08 4.90 10.46
N GLY A 96 -1.98 5.70 9.39
CA GLY A 96 -0.74 6.27 8.88
C GLY A 96 -0.24 5.69 7.55
N ILE A 97 -0.95 4.73 6.95
CA ILE A 97 -0.59 4.16 5.64
C ILE A 97 -0.65 5.24 4.55
N ARG A 98 0.37 5.28 3.68
CA ARG A 98 0.43 6.25 2.57
C ARG A 98 0.75 5.61 1.22
N TYR A 99 1.11 4.34 1.17
CA TYR A 99 1.23 3.58 -0.08
C TYR A 99 0.17 2.48 -0.15
N PHE A 100 -0.49 2.38 -1.30
CA PHE A 100 -1.50 1.38 -1.57
C PHE A 100 -1.12 0.57 -2.82
N ASP A 101 -0.87 -0.73 -2.65
CA ASP A 101 -0.82 -1.70 -3.76
C ASP A 101 -2.25 -2.02 -4.21
N LEU A 102 -2.57 -1.70 -5.46
CA LEU A 102 -3.90 -1.79 -6.05
C LEU A 102 -3.90 -2.73 -7.26
N ARG A 103 -4.87 -3.65 -7.24
CA ARG A 103 -5.15 -4.56 -8.35
C ARG A 103 -6.58 -4.37 -8.80
N VAL A 104 -6.78 -4.21 -10.09
CA VAL A 104 -8.07 -3.80 -10.66
C VAL A 104 -8.49 -4.66 -11.84
N SER A 105 -9.79 -4.77 -12.06
CA SER A 105 -10.34 -5.54 -13.15
C SER A 105 -11.67 -5.01 -13.62
N SER A 106 -11.93 -5.18 -14.92
CA SER A 106 -13.31 -5.13 -15.43
C SER A 106 -14.07 -6.37 -14.97
N LYS A 107 -15.39 -6.26 -14.86
CA LYS A 107 -16.25 -7.38 -14.48
C LYS A 107 -16.97 -7.95 -15.71
N PRO A 108 -16.92 -9.26 -15.96
CA PRO A 108 -17.63 -9.88 -17.08
C PRO A 108 -19.14 -9.60 -17.02
N GLY A 109 -19.69 -9.10 -18.12
CA GLY A 109 -21.13 -8.78 -18.24
C GLY A 109 -21.55 -7.46 -17.59
N ASP A 110 -20.61 -6.65 -17.11
CA ASP A 110 -20.91 -5.30 -16.64
C ASP A 110 -21.12 -4.35 -17.84
N ALA A 111 -22.37 -3.94 -18.06
CA ALA A 111 -22.73 -3.07 -19.17
C ALA A 111 -22.18 -1.64 -19.02
N ASN A 112 -21.80 -1.24 -17.81
CA ASN A 112 -21.37 0.12 -17.50
C ASN A 112 -19.85 0.30 -17.57
N ARG A 113 -19.10 -0.75 -17.94
CA ARG A 113 -17.62 -0.74 -18.02
C ARG A 113 -16.94 -0.36 -16.70
N GLU A 114 -17.64 -0.60 -15.59
CA GLU A 114 -17.17 -0.27 -14.25
C GLU A 114 -15.92 -1.09 -13.90
N ILE A 115 -15.02 -0.48 -13.11
CA ILE A 115 -13.77 -1.10 -12.68
C ILE A 115 -13.84 -1.36 -11.18
N TYR A 116 -13.39 -2.55 -10.79
CA TYR A 116 -13.44 -3.02 -9.42
C TYR A 116 -12.05 -3.38 -8.95
N PHE A 117 -11.80 -3.20 -7.65
CA PHE A 117 -10.61 -3.80 -7.06
C PHE A 117 -10.75 -5.32 -6.97
N ILE A 118 -9.66 -6.07 -7.15
CA ILE A 118 -9.69 -7.53 -7.14
C ILE A 118 -8.49 -8.20 -6.48
N HIS A 119 -8.74 -9.31 -5.80
CA HIS A 119 -7.74 -10.19 -5.20
C HIS A 119 -8.44 -11.51 -4.84
N GLY A 120 -8.37 -12.50 -5.71
CA GLY A 120 -9.14 -13.75 -5.67
C GLY A 120 -10.64 -13.61 -5.95
N LEU A 121 -11.27 -12.57 -5.43
CA LEU A 121 -12.68 -12.23 -5.58
C LEU A 121 -12.80 -10.74 -5.93
N PHE A 122 -13.93 -10.36 -6.55
CA PHE A 122 -14.25 -8.96 -6.82
C PHE A 122 -14.59 -8.21 -5.53
N GLY A 123 -13.97 -7.04 -5.35
CA GLY A 123 -14.21 -6.09 -4.26
C GLY A 123 -15.16 -4.95 -4.65
N ILE A 124 -15.02 -3.81 -3.96
CA ILE A 124 -15.77 -2.57 -4.24
C ILE A 124 -15.34 -1.95 -5.58
N ARG A 125 -16.13 -0.99 -6.08
CA ARG A 125 -15.75 -0.21 -7.25
C ARG A 125 -14.53 0.64 -6.94
N VAL A 126 -13.66 0.81 -7.93
CA VAL A 126 -12.47 1.67 -7.78
C VAL A 126 -12.89 3.08 -7.41
N TRP A 127 -13.92 3.61 -8.05
CA TRP A 127 -14.47 4.94 -7.75
C TRP A 127 -14.76 5.16 -6.27
N ASP A 128 -15.43 4.21 -5.60
CA ASP A 128 -15.81 4.34 -4.20
C ASP A 128 -14.55 4.45 -3.31
N GLY A 129 -13.53 3.64 -3.56
CA GLY A 129 -12.25 3.72 -2.85
C GLY A 129 -11.45 5.00 -3.13
N LEU A 130 -11.45 5.50 -4.37
CA LEU A 130 -10.80 6.78 -4.70
C LEU A 130 -11.46 7.95 -3.95
N MET A 131 -12.79 7.94 -3.82
CA MET A 131 -13.52 8.97 -3.09
C MET A 131 -13.29 8.92 -1.58
N GLU A 132 -13.12 7.73 -0.99
CA GLU A 132 -12.69 7.60 0.41
C GLU A 132 -11.32 8.24 0.64
N ILE A 133 -10.36 7.98 -0.26
CA ILE A 133 -9.02 8.56 -0.21
C ILE A 133 -9.08 10.08 -0.39
N ASP A 134 -9.84 10.58 -1.37
CA ASP A 134 -9.98 12.02 -1.62
C ASP A 134 -10.60 12.76 -0.42
N SER A 135 -11.60 12.16 0.21
CA SER A 135 -12.24 12.70 1.41
C SER A 135 -11.24 12.84 2.57
N PHE A 136 -10.34 11.88 2.75
CA PHE A 136 -9.24 11.96 3.71
C PHE A 136 -8.27 13.08 3.33
N LEU A 137 -7.78 13.11 2.09
CA LEU A 137 -6.81 14.12 1.63
C LEU A 137 -7.33 15.56 1.75
N THR A 138 -8.64 15.75 1.58
CA THR A 138 -9.30 17.05 1.77
C THR A 138 -9.25 17.51 3.24
N GLN A 139 -9.30 16.58 4.19
CA GLN A 139 -9.21 16.86 5.64
C GLN A 139 -7.76 16.99 6.11
N HIS A 140 -6.82 16.37 5.39
CA HIS A 140 -5.40 16.28 5.75
C HIS A 140 -4.50 16.85 4.63
N PRO A 141 -4.48 18.18 4.42
CA PRO A 141 -3.92 18.83 3.22
C PRO A 141 -2.39 18.69 3.05
N LYS A 142 -1.69 18.21 4.08
CA LYS A 142 -0.24 17.94 4.05
C LYS A 142 0.11 16.47 3.86
N GLU A 143 -0.88 15.60 3.78
CA GLU A 143 -0.63 14.18 3.55
C GLU A 143 -0.54 13.88 2.06
N VAL A 144 0.34 12.95 1.72
CA VAL A 144 0.64 12.53 0.35
C VAL A 144 0.49 11.03 0.23
N VAL A 145 -0.24 10.56 -0.78
CA VAL A 145 -0.47 9.14 -1.04
C VAL A 145 0.15 8.67 -2.35
N PHE A 146 0.59 7.42 -2.34
CA PHE A 146 1.11 6.67 -3.48
C PHE A 146 0.07 5.61 -3.82
N LEU A 147 -0.57 5.74 -4.99
CA LEU A 147 -1.52 4.75 -5.48
C LEU A 147 -0.85 3.97 -6.60
N ASP A 148 -0.51 2.72 -6.32
CA ASP A 148 0.16 1.84 -7.27
C ASP A 148 -0.84 0.89 -7.92
N PHE A 149 -1.33 1.25 -9.11
CA PHE A 149 -2.13 0.37 -9.96
C PHE A 149 -1.20 -0.65 -10.63
N ASN A 150 -0.84 -1.65 -9.83
CA ASN A 150 0.22 -2.59 -10.13
C ASN A 150 -0.24 -3.68 -11.13
N HIS A 151 -1.50 -4.12 -11.02
CA HIS A 151 -2.06 -5.15 -11.89
C HIS A 151 -3.43 -4.79 -12.46
N PHE A 152 -3.59 -5.01 -13.77
CA PHE A 152 -4.83 -4.84 -14.51
C PHE A 152 -5.28 -6.18 -15.08
N TYR A 153 -6.53 -6.55 -14.87
CA TYR A 153 -7.07 -7.83 -15.33
C TYR A 153 -8.33 -7.66 -16.14
N ALA A 154 -8.44 -8.39 -17.26
CA ALA A 154 -9.60 -8.33 -18.16
C ALA A 154 -9.94 -6.91 -18.64
N MET A 155 -8.98 -5.99 -18.66
CA MET A 155 -9.14 -4.63 -19.13
C MET A 155 -8.57 -4.51 -20.54
N ASP A 156 -9.29 -3.79 -21.40
CA ASP A 156 -8.81 -3.30 -22.69
C ASP A 156 -8.58 -1.79 -22.61
N ASP A 157 -8.20 -1.17 -23.73
CA ASP A 157 -7.86 0.26 -23.79
C ASP A 157 -9.01 1.16 -23.30
N VAL A 158 -10.27 0.80 -23.61
CA VAL A 158 -11.44 1.56 -23.18
C VAL A 158 -11.60 1.52 -21.66
N HIS A 159 -11.33 0.37 -21.03
CA HIS A 159 -11.36 0.25 -19.57
C HIS A 159 -10.23 1.05 -18.92
N HIS A 160 -9.05 1.10 -19.54
CA HIS A 160 -7.94 1.93 -19.07
C HIS A 160 -8.26 3.43 -19.15
N GLU A 161 -8.75 3.89 -20.30
CA GLU A 161 -9.19 5.29 -20.48
C GLU A 161 -10.24 5.69 -19.45
N TYR A 162 -11.24 4.82 -19.22
CA TYR A 162 -12.25 5.03 -18.20
C TYR A 162 -11.65 5.16 -16.80
N LEU A 163 -10.77 4.25 -16.41
CA LEU A 163 -10.10 4.31 -15.09
C LEU A 163 -9.27 5.59 -14.93
N ILE A 164 -8.52 5.99 -15.97
CA ILE A 164 -7.70 7.20 -15.95
C ILE A 164 -8.59 8.43 -15.79
N GLN A 165 -9.72 8.49 -16.49
CA GLN A 165 -10.71 9.55 -16.34
C GLN A 165 -11.26 9.60 -14.90
N ARG A 166 -11.62 8.45 -14.31
CA ARG A 166 -12.10 8.37 -12.91
C ARG A 166 -11.04 8.86 -11.92
N ILE A 167 -9.76 8.55 -12.14
CA ILE A 167 -8.65 9.06 -11.32
C ILE A 167 -8.54 10.59 -11.42
N GLN A 168 -8.64 11.14 -12.63
CA GLN A 168 -8.63 12.60 -12.85
C GLN A 168 -9.81 13.29 -12.20
N GLU A 169 -11.01 12.73 -12.31
CA GLU A 169 -12.22 13.27 -11.70
C GLU A 169 -12.16 13.24 -10.17
N ALA A 170 -11.63 12.16 -9.59
CA ALA A 170 -11.54 12.01 -8.13
C ALA A 170 -10.56 13.00 -7.50
N PHE A 171 -9.36 13.16 -8.08
CA PHE A 171 -8.27 13.90 -7.43
C PHE A 171 -8.01 15.28 -8.03
N GLY A 172 -8.36 15.51 -9.30
CA GLY A 172 -8.19 16.80 -9.99
C GLY A 172 -6.79 17.40 -9.79
N THR A 173 -6.73 18.59 -9.21
CA THR A 173 -5.47 19.33 -8.96
C THR A 173 -4.58 18.68 -7.89
N LYS A 174 -5.07 17.69 -7.13
CA LYS A 174 -4.26 16.94 -6.17
C LYS A 174 -3.27 15.99 -6.86
N LEU A 175 -3.45 15.69 -8.15
CA LEU A 175 -2.55 14.83 -8.91
C LEU A 175 -1.19 15.52 -9.14
N PHE A 176 -0.11 14.85 -8.73
CA PHE A 176 1.25 15.33 -8.95
C PHE A 176 1.79 14.80 -10.30
N PRO A 177 2.30 15.69 -11.18
CA PRO A 177 2.86 15.27 -12.47
C PRO A 177 4.08 14.36 -12.30
N SER A 178 4.27 13.45 -13.26
CA SER A 178 5.47 12.62 -13.37
C SER A 178 6.71 13.50 -13.53
N GLU A 179 7.69 13.29 -12.66
CA GLU A 179 8.90 14.10 -12.58
C GLU A 179 10.08 13.20 -12.15
N ARG A 180 11.30 13.77 -12.11
CA ARG A 180 12.45 13.07 -11.53
C ARG A 180 12.19 12.82 -10.05
N VAL A 181 12.32 11.56 -9.63
CA VAL A 181 12.08 11.11 -8.24
C VAL A 181 12.85 11.95 -7.22
N GLU A 182 14.06 12.40 -7.55
CA GLU A 182 14.88 13.23 -6.66
C GLU A 182 14.30 14.62 -6.38
N ASN A 183 13.44 15.13 -7.26
CA ASN A 183 12.81 16.43 -7.11
C ASN A 183 11.50 16.36 -6.32
N VAL A 184 11.00 15.16 -6.05
CA VAL A 184 9.72 14.96 -5.36
C VAL A 184 9.95 15.02 -3.86
N THR A 185 9.60 16.16 -3.24
CA THR A 185 9.69 16.36 -1.79
C THR A 185 8.31 16.70 -1.21
N LEU A 186 8.08 16.47 0.09
CA LEU A 186 6.83 16.91 0.73
C LEU A 186 6.58 18.40 0.53
N ASN A 187 7.61 19.24 0.68
CA ASN A 187 7.49 20.68 0.45
C ASN A 187 7.01 21.01 -0.97
N THR A 188 7.60 20.36 -1.98
CA THR A 188 7.21 20.61 -3.38
C THR A 188 5.76 20.23 -3.64
N LEU A 189 5.29 19.12 -3.06
CA LEU A 189 3.88 18.72 -3.16
C LEU A 189 2.97 19.73 -2.45
N TRP A 190 3.31 20.17 -1.24
CA TRP A 190 2.52 21.14 -0.48
C TRP A 190 2.44 22.51 -1.18
N GLU A 191 3.56 23.01 -1.70
CA GLU A 191 3.64 24.27 -2.46
C GLU A 191 2.76 24.22 -3.71
N LYS A 192 2.76 23.09 -4.43
CA LYS A 192 1.91 22.86 -5.60
C LYS A 192 0.47 22.45 -5.25
N LYS A 193 0.15 22.25 -3.97
CA LYS A 193 -1.14 21.71 -3.47
C LYS A 193 -1.51 20.36 -4.10
N CYS A 194 -0.49 19.55 -4.38
CA CYS A 194 -0.65 18.17 -4.83
C CYS A 194 -0.52 17.21 -3.65
N GLN A 195 -1.20 16.07 -3.74
CA GLN A 195 -1.24 15.05 -2.68
C GLN A 195 -1.18 13.62 -3.22
N VAL A 196 -1.29 13.39 -4.53
CA VAL A 196 -1.46 12.04 -5.08
C VAL A 196 -0.43 11.75 -6.17
N LEU A 197 0.35 10.69 -5.97
CA LEU A 197 1.20 10.09 -7.00
C LEU A 197 0.53 8.81 -7.50
N ILE A 198 0.30 8.72 -8.82
CA ILE A 198 -0.31 7.55 -9.45
C ILE A 198 0.77 6.78 -10.21
N PHE A 199 1.04 5.54 -9.80
CA PHE A 199 1.88 4.62 -10.55
C PHE A 199 0.98 3.68 -11.35
N TYR A 200 1.30 3.52 -12.63
CA TYR A 200 0.42 2.86 -13.58
C TYR A 200 1.22 1.89 -14.46
N HIS A 201 0.99 0.59 -14.25
CA HIS A 201 1.71 -0.50 -14.91
C HIS A 201 1.15 -0.81 -16.32
N SER A 202 1.04 0.21 -17.16
CA SER A 202 0.61 0.11 -18.57
C SER A 202 1.38 1.13 -19.43
N PRO A 203 1.66 0.85 -20.71
CA PRO A 203 2.30 1.81 -21.62
C PRO A 203 1.58 3.17 -21.72
N LEU A 204 0.28 3.20 -21.41
CA LEU A 204 -0.51 4.43 -21.32
C LEU A 204 0.05 5.44 -20.30
N ALA A 205 0.83 5.00 -19.31
CA ALA A 205 1.49 5.90 -18.35
C ALA A 205 2.34 6.99 -19.04
N MET A 206 2.88 6.70 -20.23
CA MET A 206 3.68 7.66 -21.01
C MET A 206 2.84 8.72 -21.73
N GLN A 207 1.51 8.54 -21.80
CA GLN A 207 0.61 9.42 -22.54
C GLN A 207 -0.06 10.47 -21.64
N TYR A 208 -0.07 10.27 -20.33
CA TYR A 208 -0.71 11.15 -19.36
C TYR A 208 0.34 11.74 -18.40
N PRO A 209 0.43 13.07 -18.27
CA PRO A 209 1.53 13.71 -17.55
C PRO A 209 1.53 13.44 -16.04
N PHE A 210 0.42 13.00 -15.45
CA PHE A 210 0.30 12.67 -14.03
C PHE A 210 0.44 11.18 -13.72
N LEU A 211 0.58 10.33 -14.74
CA LEU A 211 0.83 8.91 -14.55
C LEU A 211 2.33 8.66 -14.52
N TRP A 212 2.77 8.00 -13.45
CA TRP A 212 4.14 7.54 -13.28
C TRP A 212 4.23 6.12 -13.86
N PRO A 213 5.20 5.85 -14.75
CA PRO A 213 5.45 4.49 -15.20
C PRO A 213 5.75 3.56 -14.03
N GLY A 214 5.23 2.33 -14.07
CA GLY A 214 5.39 1.36 -12.97
C GLY A 214 6.84 1.01 -12.62
N ASP A 215 7.77 1.13 -13.58
CA ASP A 215 9.21 0.93 -13.34
C ASP A 215 9.84 2.01 -12.43
N ARG A 216 9.12 3.10 -12.14
CA ARG A 216 9.51 4.13 -11.17
C ARG A 216 9.23 3.73 -9.72
N ILE A 217 8.54 2.62 -9.47
CA ILE A 217 8.23 2.11 -8.13
C ILE A 217 8.41 0.59 -8.03
N PRO A 218 9.61 0.06 -8.32
CA PRO A 218 9.88 -1.38 -8.24
C PRO A 218 9.44 -1.97 -6.89
N ALA A 219 8.60 -3.00 -6.97
CA ALA A 219 8.06 -3.75 -5.85
C ALA A 219 8.41 -5.25 -5.99
N PRO A 220 9.67 -5.65 -5.79
CA PRO A 220 10.08 -7.04 -5.92
C PRO A 220 9.34 -7.95 -4.93
N TRP A 221 8.98 -9.15 -5.36
CA TRP A 221 8.13 -10.07 -4.60
C TRP A 221 8.83 -11.40 -4.30
N ALA A 222 8.97 -11.71 -3.01
CA ALA A 222 9.69 -12.90 -2.53
C ALA A 222 8.99 -14.24 -2.86
N ASN A 223 7.65 -14.20 -3.06
CA ASN A 223 6.81 -15.36 -3.37
C ASN A 223 7.15 -16.62 -2.53
N THR A 224 7.17 -16.46 -1.21
CA THR A 224 7.62 -17.49 -0.27
C THR A 224 6.73 -17.58 0.96
N THR A 225 6.66 -18.79 1.53
CA THR A 225 6.02 -19.05 2.85
C THR A 225 7.03 -19.06 4.00
N CYS A 226 8.33 -18.98 3.69
CA CYS A 226 9.41 -19.08 4.68
C CYS A 226 9.93 -17.69 5.04
N VAL A 227 9.76 -17.28 6.30
CA VAL A 227 10.21 -15.98 6.80
C VAL A 227 11.72 -15.77 6.66
N ARG A 228 12.56 -16.81 6.83
CA ARG A 228 14.01 -16.66 6.62
C ARG A 228 14.35 -16.34 5.17
N LYS A 229 13.64 -16.94 4.21
CA LYS A 229 13.80 -16.62 2.79
C LYS A 229 13.27 -15.23 2.47
N LEU A 230 12.20 -14.80 3.13
CA LEU A 230 11.68 -13.44 3.02
C LEU A 230 12.73 -12.42 3.50
N ILE A 231 13.29 -12.58 4.71
CA ILE A 231 14.31 -11.66 5.22
C ILE A 231 15.52 -11.58 4.29
N LEU A 232 16.05 -12.74 3.87
CA LEU A 232 17.18 -12.77 2.92
C LEU A 232 16.83 -12.05 1.61
N PHE A 233 15.62 -12.26 1.09
CA PHE A 233 15.15 -11.59 -0.13
C PHE A 233 15.06 -10.07 0.07
N LEU A 234 14.46 -9.62 1.16
CA LEU A 234 14.34 -8.19 1.47
C LEU A 234 15.72 -7.53 1.54
N ASP A 235 16.67 -8.13 2.28
CA ASP A 235 18.04 -7.61 2.39
C ASP A 235 18.76 -7.57 1.03
N THR A 236 18.59 -8.62 0.22
CA THR A 236 19.19 -8.69 -1.12
C THR A 236 18.63 -7.60 -2.03
N THR A 237 17.30 -7.49 -2.13
CA THR A 237 16.65 -6.50 -3.00
C THR A 237 16.87 -5.07 -2.54
N LEU A 238 17.06 -4.86 -1.23
CA LEU A 238 17.43 -3.56 -0.68
C LEU A 238 18.87 -3.18 -1.06
N GLY A 239 19.79 -4.15 -1.02
CA GLY A 239 21.17 -3.95 -1.49
C GLY A 239 21.29 -3.69 -2.99
N GLU A 240 20.35 -4.21 -3.78
CA GLU A 240 20.25 -4.01 -5.23
C GLU A 240 19.45 -2.75 -5.62
N ARG A 241 18.83 -2.07 -4.64
CA ARG A 241 18.01 -0.88 -4.87
C ARG A 241 18.82 0.19 -5.61
N ALA A 242 18.26 0.71 -6.70
CA ALA A 242 18.81 1.87 -7.38
C ALA A 242 18.79 3.10 -6.44
N PRO A 243 19.93 3.80 -6.22
CA PRO A 243 19.98 4.94 -5.31
C PRO A 243 19.24 6.18 -5.85
N ARG A 244 18.87 6.17 -7.13
CA ARG A 244 18.29 7.28 -7.88
C ARG A 244 17.35 6.75 -8.96
N GLY A 245 16.43 7.61 -9.40
CA GLY A 245 15.55 7.38 -10.55
C GLY A 245 14.27 6.62 -10.23
N ALA A 246 14.16 5.98 -9.07
CA ALA A 246 13.00 5.21 -8.67
C ALA A 246 12.74 5.29 -7.16
N PHE A 247 11.46 5.15 -6.78
CA PHE A 247 11.06 4.72 -5.45
C PHE A 247 11.41 3.23 -5.26
N HIS A 248 11.17 2.67 -4.08
CA HIS A 248 11.36 1.24 -3.87
C HIS A 248 10.42 0.71 -2.81
N VAL A 249 9.74 -0.40 -3.12
CA VAL A 249 8.78 -1.04 -2.22
C VAL A 249 9.36 -2.37 -1.73
N SER A 250 9.64 -2.43 -0.43
CA SER A 250 10.03 -3.64 0.27
C SER A 250 8.78 -4.39 0.74
N GLN A 251 8.41 -5.45 0.04
CA GLN A 251 7.22 -6.24 0.34
C GLN A 251 7.45 -7.23 1.49
N ALA A 252 7.23 -6.80 2.73
CA ALA A 252 7.46 -7.61 3.93
C ALA A 252 6.29 -8.58 4.22
N ILE A 253 5.90 -9.33 3.19
CA ILE A 253 4.73 -10.22 3.18
C ILE A 253 5.13 -11.68 2.90
N LEU A 254 4.30 -12.62 3.36
CA LEU A 254 4.45 -14.05 3.05
C LEU A 254 3.32 -14.52 2.15
N THR A 255 3.69 -15.21 1.06
CA THR A 255 2.73 -15.71 0.08
C THR A 255 2.34 -17.15 0.39
N PRO A 256 1.05 -17.45 0.64
CA PRO A 256 0.60 -18.82 0.81
C PRO A 256 0.75 -19.62 -0.49
N ARG A 257 1.21 -20.87 -0.39
CA ARG A 257 1.19 -21.82 -1.51
C ARG A 257 -0.09 -22.66 -1.47
N VAL A 258 -0.51 -23.24 -2.60
CA VAL A 258 -1.69 -24.15 -2.68
C VAL A 258 -1.66 -25.26 -1.62
N LYS A 259 -0.48 -25.85 -1.36
CA LYS A 259 -0.30 -26.87 -0.30
C LYS A 259 -0.49 -26.29 1.12
N THR A 260 -0.17 -25.01 1.34
CA THR A 260 -0.38 -24.29 2.61
C THR A 260 -1.86 -23.97 2.81
N ILE A 261 -2.56 -23.57 1.74
CA ILE A 261 -4.01 -23.35 1.74
C ILE A 261 -4.74 -24.67 2.06
N ALA A 262 -4.33 -25.78 1.43
CA ALA A 262 -4.91 -27.10 1.67
C ALA A 262 -4.64 -27.68 3.07
N ARG A 263 -3.53 -27.30 3.73
CA ARG A 263 -3.21 -27.73 5.10
C ARG A 263 -3.80 -26.83 6.18
N GLY A 264 -4.06 -25.56 5.86
CA GLY A 264 -4.59 -24.55 6.79
C GLY A 264 -6.10 -24.33 6.71
N LEU A 265 -6.88 -25.36 6.35
CA LEU A 265 -8.31 -25.28 6.00
C LEU A 265 -9.20 -24.49 6.99
N VAL A 266 -8.78 -24.29 8.23
CA VAL A 266 -9.55 -23.60 9.28
C VAL A 266 -9.01 -22.19 9.63
N GLY A 267 -7.72 -21.93 9.43
CA GLY A 267 -7.02 -20.75 10.00
C GLY A 267 -7.03 -19.48 9.14
N GLY A 268 -7.04 -19.59 7.81
CA GLY A 268 -6.90 -18.42 6.89
C GLY A 268 -5.48 -17.83 6.87
N LEU A 269 -5.25 -16.82 6.01
CA LEU A 269 -3.92 -16.21 5.83
C LEU A 269 -3.37 -15.62 7.14
N LYS A 270 -4.21 -14.82 7.81
CA LYS A 270 -3.93 -14.12 9.07
C LYS A 270 -3.36 -15.04 10.15
N ASN A 271 -4.07 -16.12 10.49
CA ASN A 271 -3.69 -17.00 11.60
C ASN A 271 -2.59 -18.00 11.21
N THR A 272 -2.44 -18.30 9.92
CA THR A 272 -1.50 -19.35 9.48
C THR A 272 -0.10 -18.80 9.19
N LEU A 273 0.00 -17.62 8.58
CA LEU A 273 1.29 -17.06 8.13
C LEU A 273 1.63 -15.74 8.82
N VAL A 274 0.65 -14.85 9.04
CA VAL A 274 0.95 -13.49 9.51
C VAL A 274 1.26 -13.49 11.00
N HIS A 275 0.32 -13.90 11.88
CA HIS A 275 0.54 -13.88 13.34
C HIS A 275 1.81 -14.60 13.79
N ARG A 276 2.17 -15.72 13.14
CA ARG A 276 3.35 -16.51 13.50
C ARG A 276 4.66 -15.83 13.14
N ASN A 277 4.70 -15.04 12.07
CA ASN A 277 5.94 -14.48 11.53
C ASN A 277 6.05 -12.97 11.74
N LEU A 278 4.96 -12.31 12.15
CA LEU A 278 4.89 -10.87 12.38
C LEU A 278 5.98 -10.34 13.34
N PRO A 279 6.32 -11.02 14.45
CA PRO A 279 7.42 -10.56 15.31
C PRO A 279 8.78 -10.52 14.59
N VAL A 280 9.06 -11.49 13.72
CA VAL A 280 10.32 -11.56 12.96
C VAL A 280 10.34 -10.47 11.88
N ILE A 281 9.22 -10.27 11.19
CA ILE A 281 9.07 -9.21 10.18
C ILE A 281 9.23 -7.84 10.83
N LEU A 282 8.53 -7.56 11.94
CA LEU A 282 8.68 -6.31 12.67
C LEU A 282 10.09 -6.08 13.20
N ASN A 283 10.76 -7.14 13.67
CA ASN A 283 12.15 -7.02 14.09
C ASN A 283 13.04 -6.59 12.92
N TRP A 284 12.83 -7.13 11.73
CA TRP A 284 13.52 -6.66 10.53
C TRP A 284 13.21 -5.20 10.21
N VAL A 285 11.94 -4.77 10.28
CA VAL A 285 11.56 -3.35 10.05
C VAL A 285 12.30 -2.43 11.02
N LYS A 286 12.34 -2.78 12.32
CA LYS A 286 13.00 -1.98 13.37
C LYS A 286 14.51 -1.83 13.17
N THR A 287 15.16 -2.75 12.45
CA THR A 287 16.60 -2.67 12.16
C THR A 287 16.91 -1.83 10.91
N GLN A 288 15.91 -1.42 10.14
CA GLN A 288 16.12 -0.67 8.90
C GLN A 288 16.48 0.79 9.16
N LYS A 289 17.05 1.42 8.15
CA LYS A 289 17.29 2.87 8.11
C LYS A 289 16.79 3.43 6.78
N PRO A 290 16.10 4.57 6.77
CA PRO A 290 15.73 5.23 5.52
C PRO A 290 16.91 6.04 4.96
N GLY A 291 16.74 6.55 3.75
CA GLY A 291 17.73 7.35 3.03
C GLY A 291 18.03 6.81 1.63
N VAL A 292 19.05 7.39 0.98
CA VAL A 292 19.41 7.10 -0.42
C VAL A 292 19.68 5.62 -0.68
N LEU A 293 20.34 4.95 0.28
CA LEU A 293 20.64 3.51 0.25
C LEU A 293 19.80 2.71 1.26
N GLY A 294 18.80 3.36 1.86
CA GLY A 294 17.97 2.80 2.91
C GLY A 294 16.68 2.19 2.38
N VAL A 295 15.77 1.86 3.28
CA VAL A 295 14.38 1.55 2.92
C VAL A 295 13.65 2.81 2.45
N ASN A 296 12.63 2.63 1.62
CA ASN A 296 11.72 3.69 1.22
C ASN A 296 10.28 3.34 1.60
N ILE A 297 9.59 2.54 0.82
CA ILE A 297 8.24 2.08 1.15
C ILE A 297 8.33 0.67 1.72
N ILE A 298 7.67 0.39 2.84
CA ILE A 298 7.58 -0.96 3.41
C ILE A 298 6.12 -1.36 3.45
N THR A 299 5.76 -2.49 2.85
CA THR A 299 4.38 -3.01 2.89
C THR A 299 4.25 -4.23 3.79
N SER A 300 3.06 -4.40 4.38
CA SER A 300 2.69 -5.58 5.16
C SER A 300 1.23 -5.96 4.88
N ASP A 301 0.91 -7.24 5.13
CA ASP A 301 -0.47 -7.69 5.32
C ASP A 301 -0.93 -7.33 6.74
N PHE A 302 -2.22 -7.08 6.90
CA PHE A 302 -2.92 -6.77 8.16
C PHE A 302 -2.21 -5.70 8.99
N VAL A 303 -2.16 -4.50 8.43
CA VAL A 303 -1.49 -3.35 9.04
C VAL A 303 -2.07 -2.93 10.39
N ASP A 304 -3.24 -3.48 10.76
CA ASP A 304 -3.92 -3.28 12.06
C ASP A 304 -3.35 -4.12 13.22
N LEU A 305 -2.58 -5.19 12.95
CA LEU A 305 -2.28 -6.18 13.99
C LEU A 305 -1.24 -5.74 15.01
N VAL A 306 -0.50 -4.68 14.71
CA VAL A 306 0.64 -4.17 15.46
C VAL A 306 0.84 -2.70 15.11
N ASP A 307 1.70 -2.02 15.85
CA ASP A 307 2.15 -0.65 15.56
C ASP A 307 3.06 -0.58 14.32
N PHE A 308 2.69 -1.24 13.21
CA PHE A 308 3.48 -1.34 11.99
C PHE A 308 3.74 0.05 11.40
N ALA A 309 2.67 0.82 11.18
CA ALA A 309 2.78 2.15 10.60
C ALA A 309 3.65 3.06 11.48
N THR A 310 3.38 3.08 12.80
CA THR A 310 4.19 3.82 13.78
C THR A 310 5.66 3.40 13.71
N THR A 311 5.95 2.10 13.69
CA THR A 311 7.33 1.58 13.61
C THR A 311 8.05 2.09 12.37
N VAL A 312 7.39 2.07 11.20
CA VAL A 312 7.98 2.57 9.93
C VAL A 312 8.14 4.09 9.97
N ILE A 313 7.15 4.83 10.46
CA ILE A 313 7.19 6.29 10.57
C ILE A 313 8.37 6.72 11.46
N GLU A 314 8.57 6.07 12.60
CA GLU A 314 9.65 6.37 13.56
C GLU A 314 11.06 6.19 12.99
N LEU A 315 11.24 5.34 11.97
CA LEU A 315 12.53 5.19 11.28
C LEU A 315 13.04 6.52 10.70
N ASN A 316 12.14 7.43 10.31
CA ASN A 316 12.50 8.74 9.78
C ASN A 316 13.28 9.59 10.79
N ASN A 317 13.14 9.35 12.10
CA ASN A 317 13.91 10.04 13.13
C ASN A 317 15.42 9.77 13.03
N LEU A 318 15.83 8.66 12.42
CA LEU A 318 17.24 8.31 12.21
C LEU A 318 17.93 9.25 11.20
N LEU A 319 17.17 9.86 10.28
CA LEU A 319 17.69 10.85 9.32
C LEU A 319 18.13 12.15 10.01
N LEU A 320 17.61 12.43 11.21
CA LEU A 320 18.00 13.59 12.01
C LEU A 320 19.30 13.35 12.78
N GLN A 321 19.68 12.09 13.01
CA GLN A 321 20.82 11.72 13.85
C GLN A 321 22.15 11.73 13.09
N GLY A 322 22.14 11.42 11.78
CA GLY A 322 23.35 11.36 10.94
C GLY A 322 24.18 12.65 10.91
N ASP A 323 23.55 13.80 11.10
CA ASP A 323 24.23 15.11 11.09
C ASP A 323 24.88 15.48 12.41
N ARG A 324 24.45 14.93 13.56
CA ARG A 324 25.09 15.24 14.85
C ARG A 324 26.52 14.70 14.93
N ALA A 325 26.83 13.68 14.14
CA ALA A 325 28.19 13.15 14.00
C ALA A 325 29.07 14.00 13.07
N LEU A 326 28.48 14.65 12.06
CA LEU A 326 29.18 15.53 11.11
C LEU A 326 29.33 16.98 11.61
N ALA A 327 28.40 17.46 12.43
CA ALA A 327 28.47 18.79 13.06
C ALA A 327 29.37 18.84 14.33
N LYS A 328 29.95 17.71 14.71
CA LYS A 328 30.91 17.56 15.82
C LYS A 328 32.35 17.30 15.34
N CYS A 329 32.57 17.26 14.03
CA CYS A 329 33.88 17.25 13.39
C CYS A 329 34.14 18.62 12.77
#